data_AF-A0A945MMB7-F1
#
_entry.id   AF-A0A945MMB7-F1
#
_cell.length_a   1.000
_cell.length_b   1.000
_cell.length_c   1.000
_cell.angle_alpha   90.00
_cell.angle_beta   90.00
_cell.angle_gamma   90.00
#
_symmetry.space_group_name_H-M   'P 1'
#
loop_
_entity.id
_entity.type
_entity.pdbx_description
1 polymer ?
#
loop_
_entity_poly.entity_id
_entity_poly.type
_entity_poly.pdbx_seq_one_letter_code
_entity_poly.pdbx_strand_id
1 'polypeptide(L)'
;MSIDPLIRFSTDGHVTLMIAHVEIGQGILTAVAQIAADELDINFTRILVERADTERTPTASYTSGSNSIQIIGSAFRQAAADARHLLLAKAAAALQAPVESLRVTDGTITDGEKETTYWALQGDQFFGETELGVGLPKSSEEYTLVGQPIPRLDLPAKIAGTPSFVHDLCLPDMVHGRVIRPP
;
A
#
# COMPACT_ATOMS: atom_id res chain seq x y z
N MET A 1 13.89 -0.23 -8.12
CA MET A 1 12.65 -0.71 -7.48
C MET A 1 11.57 -0.60 -8.53
N SER A 2 10.60 -1.51 -8.55
CA SER A 2 9.54 -1.67 -9.57
C SER A 2 8.17 -1.65 -8.88
N ILE A 3 7.08 -1.55 -9.65
CA ILE A 3 5.72 -1.65 -9.10
C ILE A 3 5.53 -3.01 -8.43
N ASP A 4 5.98 -4.07 -9.11
CA ASP A 4 6.06 -5.40 -8.52
C ASP A 4 7.34 -5.52 -7.66
N PRO A 5 7.30 -6.12 -6.47
CA PRO A 5 6.16 -6.74 -5.81
C PRO A 5 5.44 -5.80 -4.82
N LEU A 6 5.63 -4.47 -4.89
CA LEU A 6 5.07 -3.55 -3.89
C LEU A 6 3.53 -3.51 -3.91
N ILE A 7 2.94 -3.47 -5.10
CA ILE A 7 1.50 -3.27 -5.31
C ILE A 7 0.96 -4.38 -6.20
N ARG A 8 -0.05 -5.11 -5.73
CA ARG A 8 -0.75 -6.13 -6.50
C ARG A 8 -2.24 -5.80 -6.59
N PHE A 9 -2.77 -5.81 -7.80
CA PHE A 9 -4.21 -5.70 -8.03
C PHE A 9 -4.85 -7.08 -7.99
N SER A 10 -6.16 -7.13 -7.76
CA SER A 10 -6.93 -8.36 -7.90
C SER A 10 -8.24 -8.11 -8.64
N THR A 11 -8.75 -9.18 -9.24
CA THR A 11 -10.03 -9.17 -9.98
C THR A 11 -11.24 -8.90 -9.09
N ASP A 12 -11.09 -9.04 -7.77
CA ASP A 12 -12.15 -8.85 -6.77
C ASP A 12 -12.36 -7.39 -6.32
N GLY A 13 -11.58 -6.44 -6.85
CA GLY A 13 -11.72 -5.03 -6.51
C GLY A 13 -10.75 -4.51 -5.46
N HIS A 14 -9.72 -5.27 -5.08
CA HIS A 14 -8.73 -4.88 -4.07
C HIS A 14 -7.34 -4.64 -4.62
N VAL A 15 -6.57 -3.84 -3.88
CA VAL A 15 -5.13 -3.64 -4.07
C VAL A 15 -4.42 -4.09 -2.80
N THR A 16 -3.50 -5.05 -2.93
CA THR A 16 -2.63 -5.49 -1.84
C THR A 16 -1.31 -4.73 -1.86
N LEU A 17 -0.94 -4.14 -0.73
CA LEU A 17 0.36 -3.51 -0.51
C LEU A 17 1.27 -4.46 0.27
N MET A 18 2.45 -4.74 -0.27
CA MET A 18 3.44 -5.65 0.33
C MET A 18 4.45 -4.85 1.15
N ILE A 19 4.16 -4.63 2.44
CA ILE A 19 4.94 -3.71 3.28
C ILE A 19 5.95 -4.49 4.13
N ALA A 20 7.24 -4.31 3.82
CA ALA A 20 8.32 -4.97 4.55
C ALA A 20 8.81 -4.22 5.80
N HIS A 21 8.50 -2.92 5.97
CA HIS A 21 8.74 -2.25 7.26
C HIS A 21 7.77 -2.76 8.32
N VAL A 22 8.27 -2.95 9.54
CA VAL A 22 7.51 -3.55 10.63
C VAL A 22 6.70 -2.48 11.37
N GLU A 23 5.42 -2.75 11.57
CA GLU A 23 4.54 -1.97 12.41
C GLU A 23 4.77 -2.31 13.89
N ILE A 24 5.23 -1.34 14.68
CA ILE A 24 5.55 -1.47 16.11
C ILE A 24 4.79 -0.48 16.99
N GLY A 25 3.76 0.19 16.47
CA GLY A 25 2.96 1.19 17.18
C GLY A 25 2.78 2.50 16.41
N GLN A 26 3.62 2.77 15.41
CA GLN A 26 3.68 4.04 14.71
C GLN A 26 2.54 4.29 13.71
N GLY A 27 1.82 3.24 13.27
CA GLY A 27 0.69 3.37 12.33
C GLY A 27 1.09 3.44 10.86
N ILE A 28 2.24 2.88 10.50
CA ILE A 28 2.79 2.93 9.13
C ILE A 28 1.90 2.24 8.11
N LEU A 29 1.25 1.13 8.50
CA LEU A 29 0.38 0.38 7.59
C LEU A 29 -0.77 1.25 7.09
N THR A 30 -1.40 1.99 8.00
CA THR A 30 -2.52 2.88 7.69
C THR A 30 -2.05 4.08 6.87
N ALA A 31 -0.92 4.68 7.23
CA ALA A 31 -0.38 5.84 6.52
C ALA A 31 0.01 5.49 5.07
N VAL A 32 0.68 4.36 4.84
CA VAL A 32 1.03 3.90 3.49
C VAL A 32 -0.22 3.50 2.69
N ALA A 33 -1.22 2.90 3.34
CA ALA A 33 -2.50 2.61 2.71
C ALA A 33 -3.24 3.88 2.26
N GLN A 34 -3.23 4.95 3.07
CA GLN A 34 -3.79 6.26 2.67
C GLN A 34 -3.08 6.83 1.45
N ILE A 35 -1.74 6.81 1.44
CA ILE A 35 -0.93 7.29 0.31
C ILE A 35 -1.29 6.53 -0.97
N ALA A 36 -1.30 5.20 -0.93
CA ALA A 36 -1.62 4.39 -2.09
C ALA A 36 -3.06 4.59 -2.57
N ALA A 37 -4.03 4.71 -1.64
CA ALA A 37 -5.43 4.91 -1.99
C ALA A 37 -5.68 6.26 -2.67
N ASP A 38 -5.13 7.36 -2.14
CA ASP A 38 -5.21 8.68 -2.79
C ASP A 38 -4.54 8.66 -4.16
N GLU A 39 -3.38 8.02 -4.25
CA GLU A 39 -2.62 7.97 -5.49
C GLU A 39 -3.27 7.03 -6.53
N LEU A 40 -4.11 6.09 -6.12
CA LEU A 40 -4.84 5.23 -7.05
C LEU A 40 -6.26 5.73 -7.35
N ASP A 41 -6.77 6.76 -6.66
CA ASP A 41 -8.18 7.17 -6.72
C ASP A 41 -9.14 6.03 -6.34
N ILE A 42 -8.79 5.29 -5.29
CA ILE A 42 -9.63 4.19 -4.75
C ILE A 42 -10.06 4.44 -3.33
N ASN A 43 -11.20 3.88 -2.94
CA ASN A 43 -11.62 3.90 -1.56
C ASN A 43 -10.60 3.19 -0.67
N PHE A 44 -10.34 3.73 0.52
CA PHE A 44 -9.43 3.14 1.51
C PHE A 44 -9.77 1.67 1.81
N THR A 45 -11.04 1.28 1.81
CA THR A 45 -11.47 -0.10 2.07
C THR A 45 -11.03 -1.10 1.02
N ARG A 46 -10.61 -0.65 -0.17
CA ARG A 46 -10.04 -1.51 -1.22
C ARG A 46 -8.58 -1.84 -1.00
N ILE A 47 -7.91 -1.18 -0.05
CA ILE A 47 -6.52 -1.47 0.29
C ILE A 47 -6.47 -2.63 1.28
N LEU A 48 -5.76 -3.68 0.88
CA LEU A 48 -5.30 -4.74 1.76
C LEU A 48 -3.81 -4.54 2.03
N VAL A 49 -3.38 -4.84 3.25
CA VAL A 49 -1.97 -4.72 3.63
C VAL A 49 -1.44 -6.08 4.01
N GLU A 50 -0.47 -6.57 3.22
CA GLU A 50 0.34 -7.71 3.58
C GLU A 50 1.54 -7.22 4.39
N ARG A 51 1.63 -7.71 5.62
CA ARG A 51 2.70 -7.34 6.56
C ARG A 51 4.00 -8.04 6.18
N ALA A 52 5.10 -7.57 6.75
CA ALA A 52 6.43 -8.11 6.54
C ALA A 52 6.43 -9.65 6.67
N ASP A 53 6.72 -10.30 5.55
CA ASP A 53 6.87 -11.73 5.38
C ASP A 53 8.14 -11.92 4.53
N THR A 54 9.15 -12.59 5.08
CA THR A 54 10.45 -12.72 4.42
C THR A 54 10.43 -13.59 3.18
N GLU A 55 9.37 -14.38 2.96
CA GLU A 55 9.17 -15.15 1.74
C GLU A 55 8.45 -14.32 0.67
N ARG A 56 7.53 -13.44 1.08
CA ARG A 56 6.56 -12.81 0.17
C ARG A 56 6.76 -11.31 -0.06
N THR A 57 7.28 -10.59 0.94
CA THR A 57 7.48 -9.13 0.84
C THR A 57 8.90 -8.80 0.35
N PRO A 58 9.08 -7.72 -0.43
CA PRO A 58 10.39 -7.34 -0.91
C PRO A 58 11.33 -6.96 0.24
N THR A 59 12.61 -7.27 0.11
CA THR A 59 13.62 -6.89 1.12
C THR A 59 13.63 -5.38 1.34
N ALA A 60 13.50 -4.95 2.60
CA ALA A 60 13.59 -3.57 3.01
C ALA A 60 14.59 -3.37 4.15
N SER A 61 14.87 -2.11 4.47
CA SER A 61 15.67 -1.74 5.64
C SER A 61 14.85 -1.87 6.93
N TYR A 62 15.48 -1.59 8.06
CA TYR A 62 14.87 -1.72 9.38
C TYR A 62 13.92 -0.55 9.71
N THR A 63 12.96 -0.81 10.61
CA THR A 63 12.15 0.26 11.22
C THR A 63 12.93 0.90 12.36
N SER A 64 13.63 2.00 12.05
CA SER A 64 14.37 2.81 13.03
C SER A 64 14.62 4.22 12.49
N GLY A 65 15.09 5.13 13.36
CA GLY A 65 15.50 6.48 13.00
C GLY A 65 14.39 7.38 12.45
N SER A 66 13.12 7.04 12.69
CA SER A 66 11.95 7.73 12.13
C SER A 66 11.90 7.79 10.59
N ASN A 67 12.65 6.92 9.91
CA ASN A 67 12.81 6.98 8.46
C ASN A 67 11.70 6.24 7.69
N SER A 68 10.84 5.48 8.36
CA SER A 68 9.97 4.52 7.69
C SER A 68 9.01 5.18 6.68
N ILE A 69 8.32 6.27 7.04
CA ILE A 69 7.46 7.00 6.09
C ILE A 69 8.28 7.69 4.99
N GLN A 70 9.45 8.23 5.33
CA GLN A 70 10.31 8.88 4.34
C GLN A 70 10.78 7.90 3.27
N ILE A 71 11.15 6.67 3.67
CA ILE A 71 11.66 5.64 2.78
C ILE A 71 10.53 4.93 2.05
N ILE A 72 9.64 4.25 2.75
CA ILE A 72 8.64 3.41 2.07
C ILE A 72 7.41 4.19 1.64
N GLY A 73 7.04 5.27 2.34
CA GLY A 73 5.93 6.12 1.91
C GLY A 73 6.18 6.74 0.53
N SER A 74 7.41 7.20 0.26
CA SER A 74 7.80 7.73 -1.06
C SER A 74 7.83 6.63 -2.13
N ALA A 75 8.33 5.44 -1.80
CA ALA A 75 8.33 4.30 -2.72
C ALA A 75 6.91 3.86 -3.13
N PHE A 76 6.00 3.72 -2.16
CA PHE A 76 4.61 3.36 -2.44
C PHE A 76 3.85 4.46 -3.18
N ARG A 77 4.12 5.73 -2.85
CA ARG A 77 3.57 6.87 -3.60
C ARG A 77 3.99 6.81 -5.07
N GLN A 78 5.27 6.57 -5.34
CA GLN A 78 5.77 6.48 -6.71
C GLN A 78 5.20 5.25 -7.44
N ALA A 79 5.22 4.08 -6.81
CA ALA A 79 4.68 2.86 -7.39
C ALA A 79 3.18 2.97 -7.72
N ALA A 80 2.40 3.61 -6.85
CA ALA A 80 0.98 3.85 -7.08
C ALA A 80 0.75 4.84 -8.24
N ALA A 81 1.56 5.90 -8.33
CA ALA A 81 1.49 6.86 -9.44
C ALA A 81 1.84 6.19 -10.79
N ASP A 82 2.86 5.34 -10.80
CA ASP A 82 3.29 4.58 -11.98
C ASP A 82 2.20 3.57 -12.39
N ALA A 83 1.62 2.84 -11.42
CA ALA A 83 0.51 1.93 -11.69
C ALA A 83 -0.70 2.66 -12.29
N ARG A 84 -1.11 3.80 -11.71
CA ARG A 84 -2.19 4.63 -12.26
C ARG A 84 -1.87 5.08 -13.69
N HIS A 85 -0.65 5.55 -13.94
CA HIS A 85 -0.21 5.99 -15.27
C HIS A 85 -0.34 4.87 -16.31
N LEU A 86 0.18 3.67 -16.01
CA LEU A 86 0.11 2.53 -16.92
C LEU A 86 -1.34 2.05 -17.14
N LEU A 87 -2.17 2.08 -16.10
CA LEU A 87 -3.58 1.69 -16.19
C LEU A 87 -4.40 2.69 -17.01
N LEU A 88 -4.13 3.98 -16.89
CA LEU A 88 -4.74 5.01 -17.74
C LEU A 88 -4.32 4.84 -19.21
N ALA A 89 -3.07 4.49 -19.49
CA ALA A 89 -2.63 4.19 -20.85
C ALA A 89 -3.34 2.96 -21.43
N LYS A 90 -3.48 1.88 -20.63
CA LYS A 90 -4.27 0.69 -21.01
C LYS A 90 -5.75 1.04 -21.25
N ALA A 91 -6.33 1.87 -20.39
CA ALA A 91 -7.72 2.31 -20.50
C ALA A 91 -7.95 3.16 -21.76
N ALA A 92 -7.05 4.09 -22.07
CA ALA A 92 -7.11 4.90 -23.28
C ALA A 92 -7.14 4.04 -24.55
N ALA A 93 -6.30 3.00 -24.60
CA ALA A 93 -6.31 2.03 -25.69
C ALA A 93 -7.62 1.22 -25.74
N ALA A 94 -8.13 0.76 -24.59
CA ALA A 94 -9.35 -0.05 -24.51
C ALA A 94 -10.62 0.75 -24.87
N LEU A 95 -10.70 2.01 -24.45
CA LEU A 95 -11.86 2.88 -24.67
C LEU A 95 -11.78 3.65 -26.00
N GLN A 96 -10.59 3.68 -26.62
CA GLN A 96 -10.25 4.47 -27.81
C GLN A 96 -10.44 5.97 -27.56
N ALA A 97 -10.02 6.44 -26.39
CA ALA A 97 -10.15 7.82 -25.93
C ALA A 97 -8.77 8.40 -25.54
N PRO A 98 -8.55 9.72 -25.66
CA PRO A 98 -7.35 10.37 -25.13
C PRO A 98 -7.20 10.16 -23.61
N VAL A 99 -5.98 9.99 -23.12
CA VAL A 99 -5.73 9.79 -21.67
C VAL A 99 -6.25 10.97 -20.85
N GLU A 100 -6.17 12.18 -21.40
CA GLU A 100 -6.55 13.43 -20.74
C GLU A 100 -8.06 13.56 -20.52
N SER A 101 -8.88 12.85 -21.31
CA SER A 101 -10.33 12.80 -21.11
C SER A 101 -10.76 11.76 -20.07
N LEU A 102 -9.86 10.87 -19.66
CA LEU A 102 -10.17 9.83 -18.69
C LEU A 102 -10.27 10.41 -17.28
N ARG A 103 -11.20 9.87 -16.50
CA ARG A 103 -11.35 10.14 -15.07
C ARG A 103 -11.36 8.82 -14.32
N VAL A 104 -10.72 8.82 -13.15
CA VAL A 104 -10.75 7.68 -12.24
C VAL A 104 -11.67 8.01 -11.06
N THR A 105 -12.54 7.08 -10.70
CA THR A 105 -13.33 7.14 -9.47
C THR A 105 -13.50 5.75 -8.92
N ASP A 106 -12.95 5.52 -7.73
CA ASP A 106 -12.96 4.23 -7.05
C ASP A 106 -12.43 3.06 -7.91
N GLY A 107 -11.39 3.33 -8.71
CA GLY A 107 -10.76 2.37 -9.62
C GLY A 107 -11.53 2.11 -10.92
N THR A 108 -12.67 2.77 -11.11
CA THR A 108 -13.39 2.83 -12.38
C THR A 108 -12.79 3.95 -13.23
N ILE A 109 -12.47 3.65 -14.49
CA ILE A 109 -11.92 4.61 -15.46
C ILE A 109 -12.97 4.85 -16.52
N THR A 110 -13.36 6.11 -16.74
CA THR A 110 -14.36 6.48 -17.75
C THR A 110 -13.93 7.69 -18.57
N ASP A 111 -14.38 7.74 -19.84
CA ASP A 111 -14.33 8.93 -20.70
C ASP A 111 -15.63 9.76 -20.70
N GLY A 112 -16.64 9.33 -19.92
CA GLY A 112 -17.98 9.92 -19.84
C GLY A 112 -19.06 9.13 -20.61
N GLU A 113 -18.68 8.28 -21.56
CA GLU A 113 -19.62 7.43 -22.33
C GLU A 113 -19.37 5.94 -22.10
N LYS A 114 -18.10 5.55 -22.03
CA LYS A 114 -17.63 4.19 -21.82
C LYS A 114 -16.82 4.11 -20.53
N GLU A 115 -16.71 2.90 -19.99
CA GLU A 115 -15.96 2.65 -18.78
C GLU A 115 -15.21 1.31 -18.83
N THR A 116 -14.15 1.25 -18.02
CA THR A 116 -13.42 0.04 -17.67
C THR A 116 -12.96 0.18 -16.21
N THR A 117 -12.26 -0.80 -15.66
CA THR A 117 -11.77 -0.75 -14.26
C THR A 117 -10.34 -1.24 -14.16
N TYR A 118 -9.63 -0.83 -13.09
CA TYR A 118 -8.32 -1.40 -12.75
C TYR A 118 -8.34 -2.93 -12.69
N TRP A 119 -9.41 -3.49 -12.13
CA TRP A 119 -9.58 -4.93 -11.92
C TRP A 119 -9.76 -5.67 -13.24
N ALA A 120 -10.43 -5.06 -14.22
CA ALA A 120 -10.57 -5.61 -15.57
C ALA A 120 -9.28 -5.48 -16.39
N LEU A 121 -8.52 -4.39 -16.21
CA LEU A 121 -7.32 -4.10 -17.00
C LEU A 121 -6.06 -4.81 -16.48
N GLN A 122 -5.93 -5.00 -15.17
CA GLN A 122 -4.78 -5.62 -14.54
C GLN A 122 -5.13 -6.96 -13.91
N GLY A 123 -6.25 -7.03 -13.17
CA GLY A 123 -6.62 -8.22 -12.41
C GLY A 123 -5.47 -8.71 -11.53
N ASP A 124 -5.25 -10.02 -11.52
CA ASP A 124 -4.17 -10.66 -10.75
C ASP A 124 -2.82 -10.72 -11.51
N GLN A 125 -2.66 -9.96 -12.59
CA GLN A 125 -1.43 -9.94 -13.39
C GLN A 125 -0.36 -9.05 -12.76
N PHE A 126 0.89 -9.37 -13.02
CA PHE A 126 2.04 -8.50 -12.73
C PHE A 126 2.17 -7.40 -13.80
N PHE A 127 2.74 -6.25 -13.43
CA PHE A 127 3.12 -5.21 -14.38
C PHE A 127 4.40 -5.59 -15.16
N GLY A 128 5.20 -6.52 -14.62
CA GLY A 128 6.43 -7.01 -15.23
C GLY A 128 7.63 -6.11 -14.93
N GLU A 129 8.63 -6.13 -15.81
CA GLU A 129 9.81 -5.26 -15.66
C GLU A 129 9.43 -3.80 -15.95
N THR A 130 9.11 -3.06 -14.88
CA THR A 130 8.81 -1.62 -14.93
C THR A 130 9.84 -0.82 -14.16
N GLU A 131 10.37 0.24 -14.77
CA GLU A 131 11.12 1.27 -14.04
C GLU A 131 10.14 2.20 -13.31
N LEU A 132 10.40 2.46 -12.02
CA LEU A 132 9.64 3.47 -11.29
C LEU A 132 10.00 4.88 -11.79
N GLY A 133 9.03 5.80 -11.72
CA GLY A 133 9.20 7.20 -12.11
C GLY A 133 8.55 7.62 -13.43
N VAL A 134 7.77 6.73 -14.05
CA VAL A 134 7.06 7.00 -15.31
C VAL A 134 5.77 7.82 -15.09
N GLY A 135 5.12 7.62 -13.95
CA GLY A 135 3.96 8.36 -13.49
C GLY A 135 4.39 9.51 -12.59
N LEU A 136 3.69 10.64 -12.73
CA LEU A 136 3.86 11.78 -11.84
C LEU A 136 2.97 11.58 -10.59
N PRO A 137 3.56 11.58 -9.38
CA PRO A 137 2.77 11.59 -8.16
C PRO A 137 1.88 12.82 -8.05
N LYS A 138 0.67 12.66 -7.54
CA LYS A 138 -0.26 13.77 -7.29
C LYS A 138 0.32 14.81 -6.36
N SER A 139 -0.12 16.05 -6.52
CA SER A 139 0.22 17.11 -5.57
C SER A 139 -0.55 16.93 -4.25
N SER A 140 -0.09 17.58 -3.18
CA SER A 140 -0.74 17.49 -1.87
C SER A 140 -2.18 18.01 -1.85
N GLU A 141 -2.51 18.89 -2.79
CA GLU A 141 -3.83 19.51 -2.90
C GLU A 141 -4.89 18.55 -3.47
N GLU A 142 -4.45 17.47 -4.13
CA GLU A 142 -5.32 16.45 -4.71
C GLU A 142 -5.68 15.34 -3.71
N TYR A 143 -5.02 15.31 -2.56
CA TYR A 143 -5.24 14.27 -1.55
C TYR A 143 -6.57 14.45 -0.82
N THR A 144 -7.24 13.31 -0.62
CA THR A 144 -8.53 13.24 0.08
C THR A 144 -8.45 12.39 1.35
N LEU A 145 -7.50 11.45 1.43
CA LEU A 145 -7.34 10.50 2.53
C LEU A 145 -6.12 10.81 3.39
N VAL A 146 -5.00 11.22 2.80
CA VAL A 146 -3.76 11.58 3.52
C VAL A 146 -4.04 12.74 4.46
N GLY A 147 -3.65 12.57 5.73
CA GLY A 147 -3.90 13.56 6.79
C GLY A 147 -5.27 13.46 7.46
N GLN A 148 -6.18 12.63 6.95
CA GLN A 148 -7.47 12.38 7.60
C GLN A 148 -7.35 11.37 8.76
N PRO A 149 -8.17 11.52 9.82
CA PRO A 149 -8.15 10.64 10.99
C PRO A 149 -8.88 9.31 10.73
N ILE A 150 -8.37 8.51 9.79
CA ILE A 150 -8.94 7.20 9.44
C ILE A 150 -8.62 6.18 10.56
N PRO A 151 -9.58 5.30 10.95
CA PRO A 151 -9.32 4.22 11.90
C PRO A 151 -8.14 3.35 11.48
N ARG A 152 -7.20 3.16 12.40
CA ARG A 152 -5.96 2.43 12.14
C ARG A 152 -6.19 0.93 11.97
N LEU A 153 -5.62 0.36 10.91
CA LEU A 153 -5.71 -1.08 10.57
C LEU A 153 -5.16 -1.99 11.68
N ASP A 154 -4.12 -1.55 12.38
CA ASP A 154 -3.41 -2.33 13.39
C ASP A 154 -3.97 -2.18 14.80
N LEU A 155 -4.77 -1.15 15.04
CA LEU A 155 -5.15 -0.73 16.39
C LEU A 155 -6.17 -1.65 17.08
N PRO A 156 -7.22 -2.18 16.40
CA PRO A 156 -8.19 -3.09 17.04
C PRO A 156 -7.52 -4.31 17.69
N ALA A 157 -6.57 -4.94 17.00
CA ALA A 157 -5.82 -6.10 17.51
C ALA A 157 -5.00 -5.77 18.77
N LYS A 158 -4.37 -4.59 18.79
CA LYS A 158 -3.57 -4.10 19.92
C LYS A 158 -4.43 -3.76 21.14
N ILE A 159 -5.57 -3.10 20.93
CA ILE A 159 -6.50 -2.76 22.01
C ILE A 159 -7.14 -4.01 22.61
N ALA A 160 -7.46 -5.00 21.77
CA ALA A 160 -8.05 -6.27 22.21
C ALA A 160 -7.06 -7.19 22.94
N GLY A 161 -5.77 -6.84 23.04
CA GLY A 161 -4.74 -7.67 23.67
C GLY A 161 -4.46 -8.96 22.90
N THR A 162 -4.79 -9.00 21.60
CA THR A 162 -4.42 -10.14 20.77
C THR A 162 -2.91 -10.13 20.52
N PRO A 163 -2.25 -11.30 20.42
CA PRO A 163 -0.82 -11.36 20.14
C PRO A 163 -0.48 -10.57 18.86
N SER A 164 0.14 -9.41 19.04
CA SER A 164 0.41 -8.44 17.97
C SER A 164 1.91 -8.29 17.76
N PHE A 165 2.70 -8.50 18.81
CA PHE A 165 4.14 -8.45 18.83
C PHE A 165 4.73 -9.77 19.30
N VAL A 166 5.98 -10.04 18.93
CA VAL A 166 6.72 -11.22 19.41
C VAL A 166 6.80 -11.27 20.94
N HIS A 167 6.71 -10.11 21.62
CA HIS A 167 6.75 -9.99 23.08
C HIS A 167 5.44 -10.46 23.74
N ASP A 168 4.36 -10.59 22.97
CA ASP A 168 3.07 -11.08 23.45
C ASP A 168 2.99 -12.61 23.42
N LEU A 169 3.97 -13.27 22.79
CA LEU A 169 3.97 -14.73 22.64
C LEU A 169 4.30 -15.41 23.97
N CYS A 170 3.42 -16.32 24.38
CA CYS A 170 3.67 -17.23 25.50
C CYS A 170 3.78 -18.66 24.98
N LEU A 171 5.00 -19.19 24.92
CA LEU A 171 5.26 -20.56 24.46
C LEU A 171 5.16 -21.56 25.63
N PRO A 172 4.85 -22.85 25.35
CA PRO A 172 4.98 -23.91 26.35
C PRO A 172 6.38 -23.88 26.99
N ASP A 173 6.43 -23.99 28.32
CA ASP A 173 7.65 -24.02 29.12
C ASP A 173 8.56 -22.77 29.01
N MET A 174 8.02 -21.63 28.58
CA MET A 174 8.79 -20.39 28.44
C MET A 174 9.28 -19.85 29.79
N VAL A 175 10.61 -19.74 29.93
CA VAL A 175 11.28 -19.13 31.08
C VAL A 175 11.66 -17.67 30.80
N HIS A 176 11.71 -16.84 31.86
CA HIS A 176 12.03 -15.42 31.76
C HIS A 176 13.36 -15.11 32.45
N GLY A 177 14.30 -14.47 31.74
CA GLY A 177 15.57 -14.00 32.29
C GLY A 177 15.56 -12.51 32.61
N ARG A 178 16.29 -12.09 33.65
CA ARG A 178 16.52 -10.68 33.99
C ARG A 178 18.00 -10.45 34.28
N VAL A 179 18.54 -9.34 33.77
CA VAL A 179 19.88 -8.86 34.17
C VAL A 179 19.79 -8.22 35.56
N ILE A 180 20.56 -8.74 36.52
CA ILE A 180 20.78 -8.09 37.82
C ILE A 180 22.05 -7.26 37.70
N ARG A 181 21.93 -5.93 37.82
CA ARG A 181 23.08 -5.03 37.86
C ARG A 181 23.58 -4.91 39.31
N PRO A 182 24.90 -4.88 39.54
CA PRO A 182 25.46 -4.63 40.88
C PRO A 182 25.04 -3.23 41.39
N PRO A 183 24.98 -3.04 42.72
CA PRO A 183 24.59 -1.78 43.36
C PRO A 183 25.57 -0.63 43.07
#